data_AF-A0A5B7C5I2-F1
#
_entry.id   AF-A0A5B7C5I2-F1
#
_cell.length_a   1.000
_cell.length_b   1.000
_cell.length_c   1.000
_cell.angle_alpha   90.00
_cell.angle_beta   90.00
_cell.angle_gamma   90.00
#
_symmetry.space_group_name_H-M   'P 1'
#
loop_
_entity.id
_entity.type
_entity.pdbx_description
1 polymer ?
#
loop_
_entity_poly.entity_id
_entity_poly.type
_entity_poly.pdbx_seq_one_letter_code
_entity_poly.pdbx_strand_id
1 'polypeptide(L)'
;LFLDGHSLQVDESSMTGESDHVEVNHSQNPFLFSGTKVADGYGRMLVTSVGMNTTWGEMMSTINRDSNDQQTPLQGRLNKLTSSIGKVGLTVAFLVLLVLLVRYFTGN
;
A
#
# COMPACT_ATOMS: atom_id res chain seq x y z
N LEU A 1 -26.07 -5.68 -2.54
CA LEU A 1 -27.22 -6.36 -3.16
C LEU A 1 -28.20 -5.32 -3.67
N PHE A 2 -28.57 -5.37 -4.94
CA PHE A 2 -29.56 -4.48 -5.53
C PHE A 2 -30.95 -4.73 -4.90
N LEU A 3 -31.68 -3.66 -4.55
CA LEU A 3 -33.01 -3.73 -3.97
C LEU A 3 -34.06 -3.18 -4.95
N ASP A 4 -33.83 -1.98 -5.46
CA ASP A 4 -34.78 -1.28 -6.35
C ASP A 4 -34.05 -0.18 -7.12
N GLY A 5 -34.43 0.12 -8.36
CA GLY A 5 -33.73 1.10 -9.19
C GLY A 5 -34.05 0.96 -10.68
N HIS A 6 -33.57 1.91 -11.48
CA HIS A 6 -33.80 1.91 -12.92
C HIS A 6 -32.55 2.30 -13.69
N SER A 7 -32.18 1.46 -14.67
CA SER A 7 -31.05 1.62 -15.60
C SER A 7 -29.72 1.97 -14.90
N LEU A 8 -29.38 1.24 -13.83
CA LEU A 8 -28.15 1.49 -13.08
C LEU A 8 -26.94 0.96 -13.87
N GLN A 9 -26.18 1.88 -14.47
CA GLN A 9 -24.95 1.58 -15.19
C GLN A 9 -23.74 1.98 -14.35
N VAL A 10 -22.78 1.07 -14.21
CA VAL A 10 -21.56 1.29 -13.45
C VAL A 10 -20.33 1.07 -14.30
N ASP A 11 -19.31 1.87 -14.02
CA ASP A 11 -17.97 1.75 -14.57
C ASP A 11 -17.12 0.92 -13.60
N GLU A 12 -16.71 -0.25 -14.06
CA GLU A 12 -15.87 -1.21 -13.33
C GLU A 12 -14.38 -1.13 -13.70
N SER A 13 -13.97 -0.17 -14.53
CA SER A 13 -12.59 -0.02 -15.03
C SER A 13 -11.55 0.04 -13.94
N SER A 14 -11.90 0.59 -12.77
CA SER A 14 -11.00 0.67 -11.61
C SER A 14 -10.68 -0.69 -11.00
N MET A 15 -11.54 -1.69 -11.18
CA MET A 15 -11.39 -3.03 -10.61
C MET A 15 -10.99 -4.08 -11.66
N THR A 16 -11.56 -4.01 -12.86
CA THR A 16 -11.35 -5.02 -13.92
C THR A 16 -10.37 -4.57 -15.00
N GLY A 17 -10.16 -3.26 -15.16
CA GLY A 17 -9.40 -2.68 -16.27
C GLY A 17 -10.19 -2.59 -17.59
N GLU A 18 -11.43 -3.09 -17.63
CA GLU A 18 -12.31 -2.99 -18.80
C GLU A 18 -13.12 -1.69 -18.73
N SER A 19 -13.19 -0.96 -19.85
CA SER A 19 -13.89 0.33 -19.92
C SER A 19 -15.38 0.21 -20.25
N ASP A 20 -15.88 -1.01 -20.38
CA ASP A 20 -17.28 -1.26 -20.71
C ASP A 20 -18.17 -1.01 -19.49
N HIS A 21 -19.30 -0.33 -19.74
CA HIS A 21 -20.29 -0.08 -18.72
C HIS A 21 -21.06 -1.36 -18.42
N VAL A 22 -21.13 -1.72 -17.15
CA VAL A 22 -21.85 -2.91 -16.69
C VAL A 22 -23.20 -2.48 -16.10
N GLU A 23 -24.27 -3.11 -16.55
CA GLU A 23 -25.61 -2.87 -16.02
C GLU A 23 -25.87 -3.73 -14.78
N VAL A 24 -26.26 -3.09 -13.68
CA VAL A 24 -26.59 -3.76 -12.41
C VAL A 24 -28.09 -4.01 -12.37
N ASN A 25 -28.46 -5.29 -12.43
CA ASN A 25 -29.85 -5.75 -12.49
C ASN A 25 -30.09 -6.93 -11.55
N HIS A 26 -31.34 -7.08 -11.09
CA HIS A 26 -31.76 -8.20 -10.22
C HIS A 26 -31.49 -9.59 -10.83
N SER A 27 -31.59 -9.72 -12.16
CA SER A 27 -31.56 -11.00 -12.86
C SER A 27 -30.16 -11.48 -13.26
N GLN A 28 -29.24 -10.56 -13.58
CA GLN A 28 -27.92 -10.89 -14.12
C GLN A 28 -26.84 -10.64 -13.07
N ASN A 29 -26.76 -9.42 -12.53
CA ASN A 29 -25.69 -8.99 -11.62
C ASN A 29 -26.26 -8.08 -10.53
N PRO A 30 -26.75 -8.63 -9.40
CA PRO A 30 -27.31 -7.83 -8.31
C PRO A 30 -26.25 -7.28 -7.33
N PHE A 31 -24.96 -7.44 -7.65
CA PHE A 31 -23.85 -7.00 -6.80
C PHE A 31 -23.23 -5.72 -7.36
N LEU A 32 -22.77 -4.86 -6.45
CA LEU A 32 -21.99 -3.66 -6.77
C LEU A 32 -20.73 -3.70 -5.92
N PHE A 33 -19.60 -3.51 -6.59
CA PHE A 33 -18.30 -3.55 -5.94
C PHE A 33 -17.91 -2.18 -5.38
N SER A 34 -17.19 -2.19 -4.26
CA SER A 34 -16.65 -0.96 -3.68
C SER A 34 -15.60 -0.36 -4.63
N GLY A 35 -15.72 0.92 -4.96
CA GLY A 35 -14.77 1.62 -5.84
C GLY A 35 -15.22 1.79 -7.30
N THR A 36 -16.35 1.20 -7.70
CA THR A 36 -16.95 1.45 -9.02
C THR A 36 -17.66 2.81 -9.04
N LYS A 37 -17.74 3.42 -10.22
CA LYS A 37 -18.41 4.72 -10.41
C LYS A 37 -19.76 4.50 -11.08
N VAL A 38 -20.79 5.22 -10.62
CA VAL A 38 -22.09 5.21 -11.31
C VAL A 38 -21.99 6.12 -12.52
N ALA A 39 -22.21 5.55 -13.70
CA ALA A 39 -22.18 6.27 -14.96
C ALA A 39 -23.56 6.88 -15.29
N ASP A 40 -24.63 6.11 -15.07
CA ASP A 40 -26.00 6.55 -15.30
C ASP A 40 -27.00 5.78 -14.42
N GLY A 41 -28.19 6.36 -14.23
CA GLY A 41 -29.30 5.77 -13.50
C GLY A 41 -29.26 5.97 -12.00
N TYR A 42 -30.17 5.27 -11.31
CA TYR A 42 -30.26 5.31 -9.86
C TYR A 42 -30.76 3.99 -9.31
N GLY A 43 -30.35 3.67 -8.08
CA GLY A 43 -30.79 2.48 -7.38
C GLY A 43 -30.51 2.54 -5.89
N ARG A 44 -31.28 1.73 -5.16
CA ARG A 44 -31.13 1.43 -3.74
C ARG A 44 -30.50 0.06 -3.62
N MET A 45 -29.45 -0.02 -2.81
CA MET A 45 -28.68 -1.24 -2.62
C MET A 45 -28.47 -1.49 -1.13
N LEU A 46 -28.52 -2.76 -0.74
CA LEU A 46 -28.09 -3.24 0.57
C LEU A 46 -26.57 -3.39 0.59
N VAL A 47 -25.94 -2.78 1.59
CA VAL A 47 -24.50 -2.88 1.83
C VAL A 47 -24.20 -4.24 2.47
N THR A 48 -23.40 -5.07 1.80
CA THR A 48 -23.04 -6.42 2.27
C THR A 48 -21.74 -6.45 3.08
N SER A 49 -20.83 -5.51 2.81
CA SER A 49 -19.51 -5.45 3.42
C SER A 49 -18.99 -4.02 3.37
N VAL A 50 -18.20 -3.61 4.37
CA VAL A 50 -17.58 -2.28 4.46
C VAL A 50 -16.11 -2.39 4.83
N GLY A 51 -15.32 -1.37 4.45
CA GLY A 51 -13.90 -1.27 4.78
C GLY A 51 -13.06 -2.40 4.20
N MET A 52 -12.15 -2.96 5.01
CA MET A 52 -11.22 -4.01 4.60
C MET A 52 -11.87 -5.35 4.28
N ASN A 53 -13.13 -5.54 4.70
CA ASN A 53 -13.90 -6.75 4.41
C ASN A 53 -14.61 -6.70 3.04
N THR A 54 -14.35 -5.66 2.24
CA THR A 54 -14.81 -5.56 0.85
C THR A 54 -13.77 -6.17 -0.08
N THR A 55 -14.18 -6.63 -1.26
CA THR A 55 -13.25 -7.15 -2.30
C THR A 55 -12.15 -6.14 -2.65
N TRP A 56 -12.51 -4.85 -2.74
CA TRP A 56 -11.55 -3.76 -2.92
C TRP A 56 -10.59 -3.59 -1.74
N GLY A 57 -11.12 -3.65 -0.52
CA GLY A 57 -10.33 -3.58 0.70
C GLY A 57 -9.32 -4.73 0.82
N GLU A 58 -9.73 -5.95 0.49
CA GLU A 58 -8.86 -7.11 0.46
C GLU A 58 -7.77 -7.00 -0.62
N MET A 59 -8.14 -6.55 -1.82
CA MET A 59 -7.19 -6.28 -2.92
C MET A 59 -6.15 -5.23 -2.50
N MET A 60 -6.60 -4.11 -1.93
CA MET A 60 -5.71 -3.06 -1.43
C MET A 60 -4.84 -3.54 -0.26
N SER A 61 -5.36 -4.44 0.59
CA SER A 61 -4.58 -5.06 1.66
C SER A 61 -3.43 -5.90 1.12
N THR A 62 -3.68 -6.65 0.06
CA THR A 62 -2.67 -7.51 -0.59
C THR A 62 -1.59 -6.64 -1.24
N ILE A 63 -1.99 -5.59 -1.96
CA ILE A 63 -1.07 -4.60 -2.54
C ILE A 63 -0.23 -3.94 -1.45
N ASN A 64 -0.83 -3.50 -0.34
CA ASN A 64 -0.10 -2.86 0.76
C ASN A 64 0.84 -3.81 1.49
N ARG A 65 0.53 -5.10 1.59
CA ARG A 65 1.43 -6.10 2.18
C ARG A 65 2.69 -6.26 1.34
N ASP A 66 2.56 -6.30 0.01
CA ASP A 66 3.71 -6.34 -0.90
C ASP A 66 4.48 -5.02 -0.95
N SER A 67 3.80 -3.89 -0.71
CA SER A 67 4.39 -2.55 -0.75
C SER A 67 5.16 -2.17 0.52
N ASN A 68 4.79 -2.72 1.69
CA ASN A 68 5.46 -2.38 2.96
C ASN A 68 6.87 -2.99 3.09
N ASP A 69 7.17 -4.05 2.34
CA ASP A 69 8.49 -4.68 2.33
C ASP A 69 9.39 -4.19 1.19
N GLN A 70 8.83 -3.40 0.27
CA GLN A 70 9.57 -2.78 -0.82
C GLN A 70 10.09 -1.43 -0.38
N GLN A 71 11.22 -1.43 0.34
CA GLN A 71 12.12 -0.28 0.27
C GLN A 71 12.31 0.05 -1.21
N THR A 72 11.94 1.27 -1.61
CA THR A 72 12.10 1.70 -3.00
C THR A 72 13.56 1.43 -3.42
N PRO A 73 13.81 0.96 -4.65
CA PRO A 73 15.14 0.50 -5.06
C PRO A 73 16.23 1.60 -4.93
N LEU A 74 15.82 2.86 -4.79
CA LEU A 74 16.65 4.01 -4.48
C LEU A 74 17.04 4.08 -2.98
N GLN A 75 16.11 3.87 -2.04
CA GLN A 75 16.41 3.87 -0.60
C GLN A 75 17.33 2.71 -0.20
N GLY A 76 17.17 1.53 -0.81
CA GLY A 76 18.05 0.39 -0.57
C GLY A 76 19.52 0.66 -0.96
N ARG A 77 19.75 1.45 -2.01
CA ARG A 77 21.11 1.84 -2.45
C ARG A 77 21.72 2.89 -1.52
N LEU A 78 20.94 3.90 -1.13
CA LEU A 78 21.40 4.94 -0.20
C LEU A 78 21.71 4.35 1.18
N ASN A 79 20.89 3.44 1.69
CA ASN A 79 21.11 2.81 2.98
C ASN A 79 22.42 1.98 3.01
N LYS A 80 22.77 1.31 1.89
CA LYS A 80 24.05 0.59 1.75
C LYS A 80 25.26 1.53 1.78
N LEU A 81 25.18 2.68 1.10
CA LEU A 81 26.24 3.70 1.12
C LEU A 81 26.40 4.31 2.51
N THR A 82 25.30 4.76 3.12
CA THR A 82 25.28 5.35 4.46
C THR A 82 25.81 4.37 5.51
N SER A 83 25.40 3.10 5.47
CA SER A 83 25.88 2.08 6.39
C SER A 83 27.39 1.82 6.27
N SER A 84 27.94 1.87 5.06
CA SER A 84 29.38 1.67 4.82
C SER A 84 30.19 2.83 5.39
N ILE A 85 29.75 4.07 5.15
CA ILE A 85 30.38 5.28 5.69
C ILE A 85 30.28 5.30 7.21
N GLY A 86 29.13 4.94 7.77
CA GLY A 86 28.92 4.84 9.21
C GLY A 86 29.85 3.84 9.89
N LYS A 87 30.07 2.67 9.27
CA LYS A 87 30.95 1.62 9.81
C LYS A 87 32.41 2.06 9.84
N VAL A 88 32.88 2.75 8.79
CA VAL A 88 34.24 3.30 8.73
C VAL A 88 34.40 4.41 9.79
N GLY A 89 33.45 5.33 9.88
CA GLY A 89 33.45 6.39 10.88
C GLY A 89 33.48 5.87 12.31
N LEU A 90 32.66 4.85 12.61
CA LEU A 90 32.64 4.19 13.92
C LEU A 90 33.99 3.54 14.26
N THR A 91 34.63 2.91 13.28
CA THR A 91 35.93 2.26 13.46
C THR A 91 37.02 3.29 13.81
N VAL A 92 37.06 4.41 13.08
CA VAL A 92 38.03 5.49 13.33
C VAL A 92 37.79 6.13 14.70
N ALA A 93 36.54 6.43 15.05
CA ALA A 93 36.17 7.01 16.33
C ALA A 93 36.57 6.10 17.51
N PHE A 94 36.33 4.79 17.38
CA PHE A 94 36.73 3.81 18.39
C PHE A 94 38.24 3.75 18.57
N LEU A 95 39.00 3.80 17.48
CA LEU A 95 40.47 3.76 17.51
C LEU A 95 41.04 5.01 18.19
N VAL A 96 40.52 6.20 17.88
CA VAL A 96 40.92 7.45 18.53
C VAL A 96 40.60 7.42 20.03
N LEU A 97 39.41 6.92 20.40
CA LEU A 97 39.00 6.77 21.79
C LEU A 97 39.95 5.84 22.57
N LEU A 98 40.38 4.72 21.96
CA LEU A 98 41.37 3.81 22.54
C LEU A 98 42.73 4.48 22.76
N VAL A 99 43.22 5.24 21.78
CA VAL A 99 44.50 5.97 21.89
C VAL A 99 44.45 6.99 23.04
N LEU A 100 43.34 7.73 23.16
CA LEU A 100 43.17 8.67 24.27
C LEU A 100 43.09 7.97 25.62
N LEU A 101 42.42 6.82 25.71
CA LEU A 101 42.37 5.99 26.92
C LEU A 101 43.76 5.52 27.36
N VAL A 102 44.55 4.97 26.44
CA VAL A 102 45.91 4.52 26.75
C VAL A 102 46.79 5.69 27.17
N ARG A 103 46.71 6.84 26.48
CA ARG A 103 47.46 8.03 26.85
C ARG A 103 47.06 8.56 28.24
N TYR A 104 45.77 8.50 28.58
CA TYR A 104 45.29 8.92 29.89
C TYR A 104 45.80 8.02 31.02
N PHE A 105 45.83 6.70 30.83
CA PHE A 105 46.30 5.75 31.84
C PHE A 105 47.83 5.66 31.95
N THR A 106 48.58 5.80 30.84
CA THR A 106 50.05 5.75 30.83
C THR A 106 50.69 7.12 31.09
N GLY A 107 49.97 8.21 30.82
CA GLY A 107 50.42 9.59 31.03
C GLY A 107 50.21 10.12 32.45
N ASN A 108 49.97 9.23 33.41
CA ASN A 108 49.88 9.50 34.85
C ASN A 108 51.01 8.77 35.59
#